data_AF-C1ICF5-F1
#
_entry.id   AF-C1ICF5-F1
#
_cell.length_a   1.000
_cell.length_b   1.000
_cell.length_c   1.000
_cell.angle_alpha   90.00
_cell.angle_beta   90.00
_cell.angle_gamma   90.00
#
_symmetry.space_group_name_H-M   'P 1'
#
loop_
_entity.id
_entity.type
_entity.pdbx_description
1 polymer ?
#
loop_
_entity_poly.entity_id
_entity_poly.type
_entity_poly.pdbx_seq_one_letter_code
_entity_poly.pdbx_strand_id
1 'polypeptide(L)'
;MITQKTDKLSKEKMKLDILQQDREELRKLLTKTKKRLSEVSYECTYCHSVLTRGQSLTRMELDDNKIEILLRKDSINQEIIKIENNIQKKLIEIQNLENQFELYHERLSELKQLSNIDNYVNQKVLQELETLKIEEVIELKEIDQEIKSLRNEISKLKKSLKTDLENINQKFKKLKNKISLQMETTGLSEKKVLNFNKLNGSGTFLNKDLLTLYLVYMNLLDSMEDFGLPFAIDSFVKNETDSIALEKMFGAIDKYFLTLNNQTFFSIIKENLKFIENPVNEIKIERPLLKEKFFSDIEKELIQNLNIL
;
A
#
# COMPACT_ATOMS: atom_id res chain seq x y z
N MET A 1 -22.99 44.04 32.07
CA MET A 1 -22.25 45.25 31.61
C MET A 1 -23.06 46.03 30.58
N ILE A 2 -23.61 45.38 29.54
CA ILE A 2 -24.55 45.99 28.57
C ILE A 2 -25.83 46.49 29.28
N THR A 3 -26.43 45.66 30.14
CA THR A 3 -27.63 45.99 30.94
C THR A 3 -27.49 47.27 31.79
N GLN A 4 -26.33 47.50 32.40
CA GLN A 4 -26.08 48.72 33.18
C GLN A 4 -25.91 49.97 32.30
N LYS A 5 -25.43 49.82 31.05
CA LYS A 5 -25.32 50.92 30.09
C LYS A 5 -26.68 51.26 29.45
N THR A 6 -27.53 50.26 29.20
CA THR A 6 -28.91 50.46 28.70
C THR A 6 -29.78 51.19 29.73
N ASP A 7 -29.64 50.90 31.02
CA ASP A 7 -30.35 51.62 32.09
C ASP A 7 -29.96 53.10 32.18
N LYS A 8 -28.67 53.39 31.97
CA LYS A 8 -28.16 54.78 31.92
C LYS A 8 -28.66 55.53 30.69
N LEU A 9 -28.78 54.84 29.54
CA LEU A 9 -29.35 55.40 28.31
C LEU A 9 -30.84 55.72 28.48
N SER A 10 -31.60 54.84 29.13
CA SER A 10 -33.02 55.05 29.44
C SER A 10 -33.23 56.32 30.28
N LYS A 11 -32.40 56.53 31.32
CA LYS A 11 -32.45 57.75 32.14
C LYS A 11 -32.12 59.03 31.36
N GLU A 12 -31.24 58.98 30.37
CA GLU A 12 -30.92 60.14 29.53
C GLU A 12 -32.00 60.44 28.49
N LYS A 13 -32.66 59.42 27.94
CA LYS A 13 -33.86 59.59 27.09
C LYS A 13 -35.00 60.24 27.86
N MET A 14 -35.26 59.78 29.09
CA MET A 14 -36.29 60.38 29.94
C MET A 14 -36.00 61.87 30.24
N LYS A 15 -34.72 62.23 30.47
CA LYS A 15 -34.32 63.64 30.63
C LYS A 15 -34.51 64.45 29.35
N LEU A 16 -34.24 63.87 28.19
CA LEU A 16 -34.48 64.51 26.90
C LEU A 16 -35.98 64.79 26.69
N ASP A 17 -36.84 63.83 27.01
CA ASP A 17 -38.29 63.96 26.87
C ASP A 17 -38.84 65.11 27.74
N ILE A 18 -38.34 65.23 28.99
CA ILE A 18 -38.70 66.33 29.89
C ILE A 18 -38.29 67.68 29.30
N LEU A 19 -37.04 67.82 28.81
CA LEU A 19 -36.57 69.07 28.21
C LEU A 19 -37.33 69.44 26.93
N GLN A 20 -37.74 68.44 26.14
CA GLN A 20 -38.59 68.66 24.96
C GLN A 20 -39.99 69.14 25.35
N GLN A 21 -40.55 68.60 26.43
CA GLN A 21 -41.81 69.07 26.99
C GLN A 21 -41.69 70.51 27.49
N ASP A 22 -40.66 70.83 28.29
CA ASP A 22 -40.40 72.18 28.80
C ASP A 22 -40.26 73.20 27.65
N ARG A 23 -39.58 72.81 26.56
CA ARG A 23 -39.45 73.65 25.36
C ARG A 23 -40.80 73.96 24.72
N GLU A 24 -41.69 72.97 24.63
CA GLU A 24 -43.04 73.17 24.09
C GLU A 24 -43.93 74.01 25.02
N GLU A 25 -43.78 73.88 26.33
CA GLU A 25 -44.46 74.73 27.31
C GLU A 25 -43.99 76.19 27.21
N LEU A 26 -42.68 76.43 27.12
CA LEU A 26 -42.12 77.77 26.88
C LEU A 26 -42.60 78.36 25.54
N ARG A 27 -42.77 77.54 24.50
CA ARG A 27 -43.32 77.97 23.21
C ARG A 27 -44.78 78.44 23.36
N LYS A 28 -45.59 77.73 24.15
CA LYS A 28 -46.97 78.12 24.47
C LYS A 28 -47.05 79.37 25.33
N LEU A 29 -46.11 79.55 26.28
CA LEU A 29 -46.02 80.77 27.08
C LEU A 29 -45.64 81.96 26.20
N LEU A 30 -44.65 81.81 25.33
CA LEU A 30 -44.23 82.86 24.41
C LEU A 30 -45.37 83.33 23.49
N THR A 31 -46.19 82.41 22.96
CA THR A 31 -47.34 82.79 22.13
C THR A 31 -48.40 83.54 22.92
N LYS A 32 -48.69 83.13 24.17
CA LYS A 32 -49.59 83.85 25.08
C LYS A 32 -49.06 85.25 25.42
N THR A 33 -47.78 85.39 25.74
CA THR A 33 -47.14 86.68 26.05
C THR A 33 -47.18 87.61 24.85
N LYS A 34 -46.87 87.11 23.64
CA LYS A 34 -46.97 87.90 22.39
C LYS A 34 -48.41 88.35 22.12
N LYS A 35 -49.40 87.48 22.34
CA LYS A 35 -50.82 87.83 22.18
C LYS A 35 -51.23 88.93 23.15
N ARG A 36 -50.86 88.80 24.43
CA ARG A 36 -51.15 89.81 25.45
C ARG A 36 -50.47 91.14 25.16
N LEU A 37 -49.23 91.13 24.65
CA LEU A 37 -48.51 92.33 24.20
C LEU A 37 -49.24 93.03 23.04
N SER A 38 -49.85 92.27 22.12
CA SER A 38 -50.64 92.83 21.01
C SER A 38 -52.01 93.38 21.44
N GLU A 39 -52.58 92.87 22.53
CA GLU A 39 -53.84 93.34 23.10
C GLU A 39 -53.71 94.67 23.86
N VAL A 40 -52.52 95.01 24.36
CA VAL A 40 -52.24 96.33 24.97
C VAL A 40 -51.98 97.36 23.87
N SER A 41 -53.04 98.05 23.42
CA SER A 41 -53.01 99.06 22.34
C SER A 41 -52.21 100.32 22.71
N TYR A 42 -51.59 100.94 21.71
CA TYR A 42 -50.85 102.21 21.87
C TYR A 42 -51.75 103.41 22.19
N GLU A 43 -53.05 103.27 21.94
CA GLU A 43 -54.04 104.34 22.02
C GLU A 43 -55.31 103.83 22.72
N CYS A 44 -55.83 104.62 23.66
CA CYS A 44 -57.07 104.31 24.38
C CYS A 44 -58.30 104.62 23.52
N THR A 45 -59.18 103.64 23.32
CA THR A 45 -60.41 103.77 22.50
C THR A 45 -61.43 104.79 23.00
N TYR A 46 -61.32 105.27 24.24
CA TYR A 46 -62.27 106.24 24.82
C TYR A 46 -61.71 107.65 25.03
N CYS A 47 -60.40 107.82 25.16
CA CYS A 47 -59.80 109.14 25.40
C CYS A 47 -58.65 109.51 24.45
N HIS A 48 -58.34 108.65 23.47
CA HIS A 48 -57.30 108.86 22.45
C HIS A 48 -55.93 109.29 23.00
N SER A 49 -55.65 109.00 24.27
CA SER A 49 -54.35 109.27 24.88
C SER A 49 -53.36 108.20 24.44
N VAL A 50 -52.13 108.65 24.11
CA VAL A 50 -50.99 107.78 23.84
C VAL A 50 -50.58 107.12 25.16
N LEU A 51 -50.55 105.79 25.18
CA LEU A 51 -50.10 104.89 26.26
C LEU A 51 -50.14 105.48 27.69
N THR A 52 -51.12 105.07 28.49
CA THR A 52 -51.12 105.41 29.92
C THR A 52 -49.88 104.83 30.63
N ARG A 53 -49.45 105.46 31.73
CA ARG A 53 -48.29 105.00 32.52
C ARG A 53 -48.41 103.52 32.93
N GLY A 54 -49.61 103.08 33.31
CA GLY A 54 -49.88 101.68 33.65
C GLY A 54 -49.70 100.72 32.46
N GLN A 55 -50.25 101.07 31.29
CA GLN A 55 -50.09 100.26 30.08
C GLN A 55 -48.62 100.19 29.62
N SER A 56 -47.86 101.27 29.79
CA SER A 56 -46.42 101.31 29.49
C SER A 56 -45.63 100.36 30.41
N LEU A 57 -45.91 100.37 31.71
CA LEU A 57 -45.30 99.46 32.68
C LEU A 57 -45.64 98.00 32.36
N THR A 58 -46.91 97.69 32.06
CA THR A 58 -47.32 96.33 31.68
C THR A 58 -46.68 95.86 30.38
N ARG A 59 -46.48 96.73 29.39
CA ARG A 59 -45.74 96.37 28.16
C ARG A 59 -44.28 96.07 28.45
N MET A 60 -43.63 96.88 29.29
CA MET A 60 -42.25 96.65 29.72
C MET A 60 -42.11 95.29 30.43
N GLU A 61 -43.00 94.98 31.38
CA GLU A 61 -43.04 93.68 32.05
C GLU A 61 -43.25 92.51 31.06
N LEU A 62 -44.12 92.67 30.06
CA LEU A 62 -44.36 91.62 29.06
C LEU A 62 -43.18 91.43 28.10
N ASP A 63 -42.46 92.51 27.75
CA ASP A 63 -41.24 92.42 26.97
C ASP A 63 -40.08 91.81 27.77
N ASP A 64 -39.93 92.14 29.05
CA ASP A 64 -38.97 91.50 29.95
C ASP A 64 -39.25 89.99 30.08
N ASN A 65 -40.50 89.62 30.34
CA ASN A 65 -40.94 88.21 30.36
C ASN A 65 -40.65 87.50 29.04
N LYS A 66 -40.87 88.17 27.90
CA LYS A 66 -40.58 87.61 26.57
C LYS A 66 -39.08 87.37 26.39
N ILE A 67 -38.23 88.30 26.80
CA ILE A 67 -36.77 88.15 26.75
C ILE A 67 -36.34 86.97 27.64
N GLU A 68 -36.86 86.88 28.85
CA GLU A 68 -36.56 85.79 29.79
C GLU A 68 -36.98 84.43 29.24
N ILE A 69 -38.19 84.32 28.67
CA ILE A 69 -38.67 83.10 28.01
C ILE A 69 -37.76 82.71 26.82
N LEU A 70 -37.28 83.67 26.03
CA LEU A 70 -36.37 83.40 24.92
C LEU A 70 -35.01 82.90 25.41
N LEU A 71 -34.41 83.55 26.41
CA LEU A 71 -33.15 83.11 27.00
C LEU A 71 -33.26 81.70 27.58
N ARG A 72 -34.36 81.41 28.30
CA ARG A 72 -34.59 80.07 28.86
C ARG A 72 -34.77 79.02 27.77
N LYS A 73 -35.48 79.35 26.70
CA LYS A 73 -35.66 78.47 25.55
C LYS A 73 -34.34 78.16 24.85
N ASP A 74 -33.46 79.15 24.68
CA ASP A 74 -32.14 78.95 24.08
C ASP A 74 -31.24 78.08 24.97
N SER A 75 -31.28 78.27 26.29
CA SER A 75 -30.60 77.39 27.25
C SER A 75 -31.06 75.94 27.13
N ILE A 76 -32.38 75.70 27.08
CA ILE A 76 -32.95 74.35 26.94
C ILE A 76 -32.58 73.74 25.59
N ASN A 77 -32.57 74.51 24.50
CA ASN A 77 -32.14 74.01 23.20
C ASN A 77 -30.66 73.55 23.20
N GLN A 78 -29.78 74.30 23.86
CA GLN A 78 -28.39 73.89 24.00
C GLN A 78 -28.23 72.61 24.85
N GLU A 79 -29.04 72.46 25.90
CA GLU A 79 -29.06 71.24 26.72
C GLU A 79 -29.57 70.03 25.94
N ILE A 80 -30.63 70.19 25.14
CA ILE A 80 -31.17 69.17 24.23
C ILE A 80 -30.07 68.68 23.29
N ILE A 81 -29.37 69.59 22.60
CA ILE A 81 -28.29 69.22 21.66
C ILE A 81 -27.17 68.45 22.37
N LYS A 82 -26.79 68.85 23.59
CA LYS A 82 -25.77 68.15 24.37
C LYS A 82 -26.20 66.73 24.74
N ILE A 83 -27.46 66.56 25.18
CA ILE A 83 -27.99 65.25 25.57
C ILE A 83 -28.17 64.34 24.36
N GLU A 84 -28.67 64.86 23.23
CA GLU A 84 -28.80 64.10 21.97
C GLU A 84 -27.45 63.56 21.49
N ASN A 85 -26.41 64.40 21.49
CA ASN A 85 -25.06 63.98 21.13
C ASN A 85 -24.51 62.90 22.09
N ASN A 86 -24.81 63.01 23.39
CA ASN A 86 -24.38 62.02 24.37
C ASN A 86 -25.11 60.67 24.19
N ILE A 87 -26.42 60.72 23.91
CA ILE A 87 -27.23 59.54 23.57
C ILE A 87 -26.67 58.83 22.33
N GLN A 88 -26.34 59.58 21.28
CA GLN A 88 -25.74 59.01 20.06
C GLN A 88 -24.41 58.32 20.34
N LYS A 89 -23.51 58.94 21.10
CA LYS A 89 -22.23 58.32 21.50
C LYS A 89 -22.44 57.01 22.24
N LYS A 90 -23.39 56.97 23.19
CA LYS A 90 -23.69 55.76 23.95
C LYS A 90 -24.32 54.65 23.12
N LEU A 91 -25.15 55.00 22.13
CA LEU A 91 -25.70 54.02 21.19
C LEU A 91 -24.59 53.34 20.38
N ILE A 92 -23.63 54.12 19.87
CA ILE A 92 -22.46 53.60 19.14
C ILE A 92 -21.63 52.68 20.04
N GLU A 93 -21.40 53.07 21.30
CA GLU A 93 -20.69 52.22 22.26
C GLU A 93 -21.41 50.89 22.55
N ILE A 94 -22.74 50.91 22.67
CA ILE A 94 -23.54 49.70 22.90
C ILE A 94 -23.44 48.78 21.67
N GLN A 95 -23.61 49.32 20.47
CA GLN A 95 -23.52 48.56 19.23
C GLN A 95 -22.13 47.91 19.05
N ASN A 96 -21.05 48.61 19.40
CA ASN A 96 -19.71 48.04 19.39
C ASN A 96 -19.54 46.90 20.40
N LEU A 97 -20.15 47.01 21.59
CA LEU A 97 -20.11 45.95 22.59
C LEU A 97 -20.93 44.72 22.16
N GLU A 98 -22.06 44.93 21.49
CA GLU A 98 -22.88 43.85 20.92
C GLU A 98 -22.12 43.12 19.81
N ASN A 99 -21.52 43.84 18.87
CA ASN A 99 -20.69 43.24 17.82
C ASN A 99 -19.50 42.44 18.38
N GLN A 100 -18.85 42.97 19.44
CA GLN A 100 -17.78 42.23 20.12
C GLN A 100 -18.31 40.96 20.79
N PHE A 101 -19.48 41.03 21.42
CA PHE A 101 -20.11 39.87 22.04
C PHE A 101 -20.46 38.80 21.01
N GLU A 102 -21.04 39.17 19.87
CA GLU A 102 -21.32 38.25 18.77
C GLU A 102 -20.04 37.58 18.25
N LEU A 103 -18.97 38.36 18.01
CA LEU A 103 -17.69 37.82 17.58
C LEU A 103 -17.10 36.83 18.60
N TYR A 104 -17.19 37.12 19.90
CA TYR A 104 -16.76 36.20 20.95
C TYR A 104 -17.66 34.96 21.02
N HIS A 105 -18.95 35.10 20.78
CA HIS A 105 -19.91 34.00 20.76
C HIS A 105 -19.68 33.08 19.55
N GLU A 106 -19.39 33.63 18.37
CA GLU A 106 -18.98 32.87 17.18
C GLU A 106 -17.70 32.09 17.45
N ARG A 107 -16.66 32.75 17.99
CA ARG A 107 -15.41 32.08 18.39
C ARG A 107 -15.65 30.99 19.43
N LEU A 108 -16.54 31.21 20.41
CA LEU A 108 -16.92 30.19 21.39
C LEU A 108 -17.69 29.02 20.75
N SER A 109 -18.49 29.28 19.72
CA SER A 109 -19.17 28.25 18.94
C SER A 109 -18.18 27.40 18.15
N GLU A 110 -17.20 28.03 17.48
CA GLU A 110 -16.09 27.34 16.82
C GLU A 110 -15.26 26.51 17.82
N LEU A 111 -14.97 27.06 19.01
CA LEU A 111 -14.27 26.32 20.06
C LEU A 111 -15.10 25.16 20.63
N LYS A 112 -16.44 25.27 20.69
CA LYS A 112 -17.30 24.13 21.05
C LYS A 112 -17.29 23.06 19.97
N GLN A 113 -17.11 23.39 18.69
CA GLN A 113 -16.86 22.37 17.66
C GLN A 113 -15.53 21.63 17.88
N LEU A 114 -14.54 22.22 18.56
CA LEU A 114 -13.30 21.52 18.93
C LEU A 114 -13.51 20.43 20.01
N SER A 115 -14.58 20.49 20.81
CA SER A 115 -14.97 19.33 21.66
C SER A 115 -15.51 18.13 20.86
N ASN A 116 -15.74 18.28 19.55
CA ASN A 116 -15.93 17.15 18.63
C ASN A 116 -14.61 16.60 18.07
N ILE A 117 -13.42 17.12 18.43
CA ILE A 117 -12.16 16.49 18.02
C ILE A 117 -12.09 15.07 18.57
N ASP A 118 -12.48 14.82 19.82
CA ASP A 118 -12.48 13.46 20.37
C ASP A 118 -13.44 12.54 19.59
N ASN A 119 -14.61 13.05 19.19
CA ASN A 119 -15.55 12.29 18.34
C ASN A 119 -15.02 12.09 16.91
N TYR A 120 -14.37 13.10 16.33
CA TYR A 120 -13.78 13.05 15.00
C TYR A 120 -12.55 12.14 14.95
N VAL A 121 -11.69 12.19 15.97
CA VAL A 121 -10.55 11.29 16.15
C VAL A 121 -11.06 9.87 16.38
N ASN A 122 -12.07 9.66 17.23
CA ASN A 122 -12.67 8.34 17.41
C ASN A 122 -13.30 7.81 16.11
N GLN A 123 -14.02 8.64 15.35
CA GLN A 123 -14.57 8.24 14.06
C GLN A 123 -13.49 7.95 13.03
N LYS A 124 -12.43 8.76 12.97
CA LYS A 124 -11.29 8.55 12.07
C LYS A 124 -10.51 7.29 12.42
N VAL A 125 -10.26 7.04 13.71
CA VAL A 125 -9.61 5.82 14.20
C VAL A 125 -10.49 4.59 13.90
N LEU A 126 -11.80 4.67 14.08
CA LEU A 126 -12.71 3.58 13.74
C LEU A 126 -12.74 3.31 12.24
N GLN A 127 -12.74 4.36 11.40
CA GLN A 127 -12.64 4.22 9.94
C GLN A 127 -11.29 3.61 9.53
N GLU A 128 -10.18 4.05 10.11
CA GLU A 128 -8.85 3.47 9.85
C GLU A 128 -8.78 2.00 10.28
N LEU A 129 -9.37 1.64 11.41
CA LEU A 129 -9.46 0.24 11.85
C LEU A 129 -10.35 -0.61 10.93
N GLU A 130 -11.45 -0.06 10.42
CA GLU A 130 -12.28 -0.74 9.42
C GLU A 130 -11.55 -0.92 8.09
N THR A 131 -10.81 0.08 7.62
CA THR A 131 -10.00 -0.04 6.41
C THR A 131 -8.91 -1.09 6.58
N LEU A 132 -8.17 -1.07 7.70
CA LEU A 132 -7.14 -2.08 7.99
C LEU A 132 -7.73 -3.49 8.06
N LYS A 133 -8.91 -3.65 8.65
CA LYS A 133 -9.61 -4.94 8.69
C LYS A 133 -10.01 -5.43 7.30
N ILE A 134 -10.46 -4.53 6.42
CA ILE A 134 -10.80 -4.88 5.04
C ILE A 134 -9.54 -5.28 4.27
N GLU A 135 -8.45 -4.53 4.42
CA GLU A 135 -7.14 -4.83 3.84
C GLU A 135 -6.64 -6.20 4.29
N GLU A 136 -6.65 -6.49 5.60
CA GLU A 136 -6.25 -7.78 6.16
C GLU A 136 -7.09 -8.94 5.59
N VAL A 137 -8.40 -8.75 5.43
CA VAL A 137 -9.29 -9.77 4.83
C VAL A 137 -8.99 -9.97 3.34
N ILE A 138 -8.60 -8.93 2.61
CA ILE A 138 -8.20 -9.02 1.21
C ILE A 138 -6.87 -9.77 1.11
N GLU A 139 -5.86 -9.38 1.89
CA GLU A 139 -4.56 -10.04 1.94
C GLU A 139 -4.69 -11.53 2.30
N LEU A 140 -5.50 -11.87 3.31
CA LEU A 140 -5.78 -13.26 3.68
C LEU A 140 -6.39 -14.06 2.53
N LYS A 141 -7.32 -13.45 1.77
CA LYS A 141 -7.92 -14.11 0.60
C LYS A 141 -6.90 -14.33 -0.52
N GLU A 142 -6.01 -13.39 -0.75
CA GLU A 142 -4.94 -13.51 -1.76
C GLU A 142 -3.98 -14.65 -1.37
N ILE A 143 -3.54 -14.69 -0.11
CA ILE A 143 -2.69 -15.77 0.42
C ILE A 143 -3.41 -17.12 0.31
N ASP A 144 -4.69 -17.20 0.67
CA ASP A 144 -5.46 -18.46 0.56
C ASP A 144 -5.58 -18.93 -0.90
N GLN A 145 -5.72 -18.01 -1.85
CA GLN A 145 -5.73 -18.33 -3.28
C GLN A 145 -4.37 -18.85 -3.74
N GLU A 146 -3.28 -18.24 -3.29
CA GLU A 146 -1.92 -18.68 -3.60
C GLU A 146 -1.61 -20.06 -2.99
N ILE A 147 -2.01 -20.31 -1.75
CA ILE A 147 -1.90 -21.64 -1.12
C ILE A 147 -2.66 -22.68 -1.96
N LYS A 148 -3.86 -22.33 -2.45
CA LYS A 148 -4.66 -23.23 -3.27
C LYS A 148 -4.02 -23.50 -4.63
N SER A 149 -3.44 -22.49 -5.28
CA SER A 149 -2.75 -22.65 -6.56
C SER A 149 -1.51 -23.53 -6.40
N LEU A 150 -0.68 -23.29 -5.39
CA LEU A 150 0.50 -24.08 -5.06
C LEU A 150 0.15 -25.55 -4.75
N ARG A 151 -0.92 -25.80 -3.97
CA ARG A 151 -1.41 -27.16 -3.71
C ARG A 151 -1.80 -27.89 -4.99
N ASN A 152 -2.45 -27.20 -5.93
CA ASN A 152 -2.82 -27.77 -7.21
C ASN A 152 -1.59 -28.11 -8.06
N GLU A 153 -0.58 -27.23 -8.07
CA GLU A 153 0.68 -27.47 -8.78
C GLU A 153 1.45 -28.66 -8.21
N ILE A 154 1.57 -28.74 -6.88
CA ILE A 154 2.17 -29.90 -6.19
C ILE A 154 1.44 -31.19 -6.57
N SER A 155 0.09 -31.16 -6.63
CA SER A 155 -0.70 -32.31 -7.04
C SER A 155 -0.40 -32.74 -8.49
N LYS A 156 -0.29 -31.78 -9.41
CA LYS A 156 0.06 -32.04 -10.81
C LYS A 156 1.47 -32.63 -10.94
N LEU A 157 2.45 -32.05 -10.26
CA LEU A 157 3.84 -32.53 -10.27
C LEU A 157 3.94 -33.95 -9.70
N LYS A 158 3.25 -34.25 -8.60
CA LYS A 158 3.19 -35.61 -8.03
C LYS A 158 2.58 -36.62 -9.00
N LYS A 159 1.56 -36.23 -9.78
CA LYS A 159 0.96 -37.08 -10.81
C LYS A 159 1.95 -37.33 -11.96
N SER A 160 2.61 -36.29 -12.46
CA SER A 160 3.63 -36.42 -13.51
C SER A 160 4.74 -37.38 -13.08
N LEU A 161 5.32 -37.14 -11.91
CA LEU A 161 6.41 -37.96 -11.37
C LEU A 161 6.00 -39.43 -11.25
N LYS A 162 4.77 -39.71 -10.84
CA LYS A 162 4.25 -41.08 -10.79
C LYS A 162 4.17 -41.71 -12.19
N THR A 163 3.65 -40.98 -13.17
CA THR A 163 3.57 -41.44 -14.57
C THR A 163 4.96 -41.67 -15.17
N ASP A 164 5.91 -40.77 -14.91
CA ASP A 164 7.28 -40.88 -15.39
C ASP A 164 7.98 -42.10 -14.78
N LEU A 165 7.79 -42.33 -13.48
CA LEU A 165 8.30 -43.51 -12.79
C LEU A 165 7.68 -44.81 -13.32
N GLU A 166 6.39 -44.82 -13.66
CA GLU A 166 5.74 -45.96 -14.30
C GLU A 166 6.32 -46.23 -15.71
N ASN A 167 6.56 -45.19 -16.50
CA ASN A 167 7.20 -45.28 -17.81
C ASN A 167 8.64 -45.83 -17.71
N ILE A 168 9.42 -45.32 -16.76
CA ILE A 168 10.78 -45.80 -16.47
C ILE A 168 10.74 -47.28 -16.07
N ASN A 169 9.81 -47.68 -15.19
CA ASN A 169 9.64 -49.07 -14.80
C ASN A 169 9.34 -50.00 -15.98
N GLN A 170 8.46 -49.57 -16.90
CA GLN A 170 8.15 -50.35 -18.09
C GLN A 170 9.36 -50.49 -19.02
N LYS A 171 10.08 -49.39 -19.29
CA LYS A 171 11.31 -49.43 -20.10
C LYS A 171 12.38 -50.30 -19.45
N PHE A 172 12.60 -50.15 -18.14
CA PHE A 172 13.53 -50.98 -17.37
C PHE A 172 13.19 -52.47 -17.49
N LYS A 173 11.91 -52.85 -17.29
CA LYS A 173 11.49 -54.25 -17.38
C LYS A 173 11.71 -54.83 -18.78
N LYS A 174 11.41 -54.05 -19.83
CA LYS A 174 11.62 -54.47 -21.23
C LYS A 174 13.11 -54.67 -21.53
N LEU A 175 13.95 -53.69 -21.21
CA LEU A 175 15.40 -53.76 -21.44
C LEU A 175 16.05 -54.88 -20.63
N LYS A 176 15.72 -54.96 -19.34
CA LYS A 176 16.20 -56.03 -18.45
C LYS A 176 15.90 -57.40 -19.03
N ASN A 177 14.64 -57.67 -19.37
CA ASN A 177 14.27 -58.98 -19.90
C ASN A 177 14.96 -59.30 -21.23
N LYS A 178 15.13 -58.30 -22.11
CA LYS A 178 15.80 -58.47 -23.41
C LYS A 178 17.29 -58.80 -23.24
N ILE A 179 18.00 -58.04 -22.40
CA ILE A 179 19.43 -58.25 -22.14
C ILE A 179 19.65 -59.53 -21.33
N SER A 180 18.82 -59.80 -20.31
CA SER A 180 18.89 -61.04 -19.53
C SER A 180 18.69 -62.29 -20.38
N LEU A 181 17.79 -62.25 -21.38
CA LEU A 181 17.59 -63.36 -22.32
C LEU A 181 18.86 -63.59 -23.16
N GLN A 182 19.47 -62.53 -23.67
CA GLN A 182 20.72 -62.61 -24.46
C GLN A 182 21.91 -63.10 -23.61
N MET A 183 21.96 -62.69 -22.34
CA MET A 183 22.99 -63.09 -21.37
C MET A 183 22.79 -64.50 -20.79
N GLU A 184 21.60 -65.07 -20.99
CA GLU A 184 21.11 -66.28 -20.31
C GLU A 184 21.29 -66.20 -18.79
N THR A 185 20.82 -65.10 -18.21
CA THR A 185 20.86 -64.90 -16.77
C THR A 185 19.46 -64.81 -16.16
N THR A 186 19.28 -65.43 -15.00
CA THR A 186 18.00 -65.55 -14.30
C THR A 186 17.97 -64.78 -12.97
N GLY A 187 19.12 -64.30 -12.47
CA GLY A 187 19.26 -63.65 -11.16
C GLY A 187 18.55 -62.29 -11.03
N LEU A 188 18.05 -61.74 -12.14
CA LEU A 188 17.42 -60.41 -12.19
C LEU A 188 15.89 -60.43 -12.33
N SER A 189 15.24 -61.59 -12.34
CA SER A 189 13.79 -61.73 -12.59
C SER A 189 12.94 -60.81 -11.69
N GLU A 190 13.24 -60.79 -10.39
CA GLU A 190 12.51 -60.02 -9.37
C GLU A 190 13.03 -58.58 -9.17
N LYS A 191 14.16 -58.21 -9.80
CA LYS A 191 14.73 -56.88 -9.62
C LYS A 191 13.84 -55.80 -10.23
N LYS A 192 13.55 -54.78 -9.42
CA LYS A 192 12.82 -53.56 -9.77
C LYS A 192 13.80 -52.42 -10.06
N VAL A 193 13.34 -51.42 -10.80
CA VAL A 193 14.13 -50.21 -11.03
C VAL A 193 14.44 -49.51 -9.70
N LEU A 194 15.60 -48.87 -9.60
CA LEU A 194 16.09 -48.18 -8.40
C LEU A 194 16.25 -49.07 -7.15
N ASN A 195 16.23 -50.40 -7.30
CA ASN A 195 16.53 -51.32 -6.21
C ASN A 195 18.02 -51.75 -6.25
N PHE A 196 18.83 -51.06 -5.46
CA PHE A 196 20.28 -51.27 -5.37
C PHE A 196 20.71 -52.29 -4.30
N ASN A 197 19.79 -53.13 -3.82
CA ASN A 197 20.15 -54.19 -2.88
C ASN A 197 21.20 -55.13 -3.48
N LYS A 198 22.12 -55.60 -2.63
CA LYS A 198 23.17 -56.56 -3.00
C LYS A 198 22.60 -57.75 -3.78
N LEU A 199 23.26 -58.11 -4.88
CA LEU A 199 22.95 -59.32 -5.63
C LEU A 199 23.58 -60.53 -4.94
N ASN A 200 22.82 -61.63 -4.91
CA ASN A 200 23.27 -62.91 -4.38
C ASN A 200 23.78 -63.76 -5.55
N GLY A 201 24.98 -64.33 -5.42
CA GLY A 201 25.61 -65.15 -6.44
C GLY A 201 27.13 -65.11 -6.34
N SER A 202 27.80 -65.91 -7.18
CA SER A 202 29.26 -65.92 -7.29
C SER A 202 29.70 -66.16 -8.74
N GLY A 203 30.94 -65.76 -9.05
CA GLY A 203 31.58 -66.03 -10.34
C GLY A 203 30.89 -65.38 -11.54
N THR A 204 30.92 -66.10 -12.67
CA THR A 204 30.46 -65.61 -13.98
C THR A 204 28.99 -65.23 -14.03
N PHE A 205 28.12 -65.90 -13.27
CA PHE A 205 26.69 -65.55 -13.21
C PHE A 205 26.47 -64.17 -12.59
N LEU A 206 27.16 -63.87 -11.49
CA LEU A 206 27.09 -62.55 -10.86
C LEU A 206 27.63 -61.46 -11.79
N ASN A 207 28.70 -61.74 -12.53
CA ASN A 207 29.25 -60.80 -13.51
C ASN A 207 28.25 -60.50 -14.64
N LYS A 208 27.56 -61.53 -15.15
CA LYS A 208 26.49 -61.37 -16.15
C LYS A 208 25.32 -60.55 -15.62
N ASP A 209 24.90 -60.79 -14.38
CA ASP A 209 23.82 -60.02 -13.75
C ASP A 209 24.21 -58.55 -13.55
N LEU A 210 25.42 -58.29 -13.06
CA LEU A 210 25.93 -56.93 -12.88
C LEU A 210 26.04 -56.21 -14.23
N LEU A 211 26.68 -56.84 -15.23
CA LEU A 211 26.81 -56.27 -16.57
C LEU A 211 25.43 -55.96 -17.17
N THR A 212 24.47 -56.89 -17.02
CA THR A 212 23.09 -56.66 -17.48
C THR A 212 22.49 -55.42 -16.83
N LEU A 213 22.64 -55.23 -15.52
CA LEU A 213 22.12 -54.04 -14.85
C LEU A 213 22.81 -52.76 -15.34
N TYR A 214 24.14 -52.76 -15.48
CA TYR A 214 24.87 -51.60 -16.01
C TYR A 214 24.37 -51.22 -17.40
N LEU A 215 24.27 -52.19 -18.31
CA LEU A 215 23.77 -51.95 -19.66
C LEU A 215 22.34 -51.39 -19.63
N VAL A 216 21.45 -51.96 -18.82
CA VAL A 216 20.07 -51.46 -18.68
C VAL A 216 20.06 -50.00 -18.22
N TYR A 217 20.82 -49.66 -17.18
CA TYR A 217 20.84 -48.27 -16.67
C TYR A 217 21.46 -47.30 -17.66
N MET A 218 22.57 -47.63 -18.32
CA MET A 218 23.18 -46.75 -19.32
C MET A 218 22.25 -46.50 -20.51
N ASN A 219 21.53 -47.53 -20.98
CA ASN A 219 20.52 -47.36 -22.05
C ASN A 219 19.33 -46.51 -21.60
N LEU A 220 18.91 -46.64 -20.34
CA LEU A 220 17.84 -45.80 -19.82
C LEU A 220 18.26 -44.33 -19.76
N LEU A 221 19.47 -44.07 -19.24
CA LEU A 221 20.05 -42.73 -19.17
C LEU A 221 20.20 -42.12 -20.56
N ASP A 222 20.85 -42.82 -21.51
CA ASP A 222 20.98 -42.35 -22.90
C ASP A 222 19.63 -42.02 -23.56
N SER A 223 18.58 -42.76 -23.23
CA SER A 223 17.23 -42.54 -23.79
C SER A 223 16.43 -41.41 -23.13
N MET A 224 16.90 -40.86 -22.01
CA MET A 224 16.16 -39.90 -21.17
C MET A 224 16.94 -38.62 -20.90
N GLU A 225 18.26 -38.62 -21.11
CA GLU A 225 19.10 -37.46 -20.90
C GLU A 225 18.98 -36.48 -22.07
N ASP A 226 18.80 -35.19 -21.75
CA ASP A 226 18.92 -34.10 -22.72
C ASP A 226 20.40 -33.68 -22.93
N PHE A 227 21.31 -34.20 -22.10
CA PHE A 227 22.74 -33.89 -22.11
C PHE A 227 23.57 -35.17 -22.24
N GLY A 228 24.49 -35.22 -23.20
CA GLY A 228 25.28 -36.42 -23.45
C GLY A 228 26.41 -36.62 -22.44
N LEU A 229 26.26 -37.57 -21.53
CA LEU A 229 27.32 -37.99 -20.60
C LEU A 229 28.16 -39.13 -21.20
N PRO A 230 29.51 -39.01 -21.21
CA PRO A 230 30.34 -40.10 -21.68
C PRO A 230 30.30 -41.29 -20.71
N PHE A 231 30.14 -42.49 -21.25
CA PHE A 231 30.13 -43.72 -20.46
C PHE A 231 31.42 -44.50 -20.65
N ALA A 232 31.99 -44.99 -19.56
CA ALA A 232 33.19 -45.83 -19.60
C ALA A 232 32.95 -47.15 -18.86
N ILE A 233 33.32 -48.26 -19.50
CA ILE A 233 33.34 -49.59 -18.87
C ILE A 233 34.77 -50.13 -18.97
N ASP A 234 35.35 -50.46 -17.82
CA ASP A 234 36.59 -51.22 -17.76
C ASP A 234 36.32 -52.73 -17.98
N SER A 235 37.33 -53.46 -18.42
CA SER A 235 37.18 -54.88 -18.75
C SER A 235 36.72 -55.69 -17.54
N PHE A 236 35.65 -56.47 -17.70
CA PHE A 236 35.05 -57.29 -16.64
C PHE A 236 35.61 -58.72 -16.60
N VAL A 237 36.48 -59.08 -17.56
CA VAL A 237 37.04 -60.44 -17.66
C VAL A 237 38.34 -60.51 -16.86
N LYS A 238 38.25 -60.97 -15.61
CA LYS A 238 39.42 -61.14 -14.74
C LYS A 238 39.91 -62.58 -14.59
N ASN A 239 39.12 -63.60 -14.98
CA ASN A 239 39.48 -65.02 -14.84
C ASN A 239 38.87 -65.87 -15.97
N GLU A 240 39.44 -67.07 -16.18
CA GLU A 240 39.00 -68.15 -17.08
C GLU A 240 37.48 -68.23 -17.22
N THR A 241 36.95 -67.58 -18.24
CA THR A 241 35.52 -67.57 -18.55
C THR A 241 35.33 -68.35 -19.82
N ASP A 242 34.32 -69.22 -19.86
CA ASP A 242 34.00 -70.01 -21.04
C ASP A 242 33.76 -69.08 -22.27
N SER A 243 34.27 -69.50 -23.42
CA SER A 243 34.17 -68.83 -24.71
C SER A 243 32.73 -68.41 -25.05
N ILE A 244 31.75 -69.27 -24.77
CA ILE A 244 30.32 -69.00 -25.01
C ILE A 244 29.81 -67.86 -24.12
N ALA A 245 30.27 -67.80 -22.87
CA ALA A 245 29.89 -66.72 -21.96
C ALA A 245 30.53 -65.39 -22.37
N LEU A 246 31.78 -65.41 -22.84
CA LEU A 246 32.46 -64.22 -23.38
C LEU A 246 31.73 -63.68 -24.62
N GLU A 247 31.40 -64.54 -25.58
CA GLU A 247 30.66 -64.17 -26.80
C GLU A 247 29.34 -63.48 -26.46
N LYS A 248 28.56 -64.03 -25.53
CA LYS A 248 27.30 -63.42 -25.07
C LYS A 248 27.50 -62.07 -24.39
N MET A 249 28.53 -61.96 -23.54
CA MET A 249 28.82 -60.73 -22.80
C MET A 249 29.29 -59.60 -23.71
N PHE A 250 30.27 -59.86 -24.57
CA PHE A 250 30.76 -58.89 -25.54
C PHE A 250 29.71 -58.56 -26.60
N GLY A 251 28.94 -59.54 -27.08
CA GLY A 251 27.85 -59.29 -28.02
C GLY A 251 26.73 -58.41 -27.46
N ALA A 252 26.51 -58.38 -26.15
CA ALA A 252 25.58 -57.40 -25.56
C ALA A 252 26.21 -56.03 -25.37
N ILE A 253 27.52 -55.95 -25.10
CA ILE A 253 28.22 -54.66 -25.07
C ILE A 253 28.19 -54.04 -26.45
N ASP A 254 28.48 -54.83 -27.47
CA ASP A 254 28.40 -54.41 -28.85
C ASP A 254 27.00 -53.86 -29.17
N LYS A 255 25.95 -54.59 -28.79
CA LYS A 255 24.58 -54.23 -29.11
C LYS A 255 23.95 -53.12 -28.28
N TYR A 256 24.33 -52.98 -27.01
CA TYR A 256 23.65 -52.10 -26.04
C TYR A 256 24.56 -51.05 -25.41
N PHE A 257 25.87 -51.11 -25.58
CA PHE A 257 26.78 -50.10 -25.05
C PHE A 257 27.42 -49.29 -26.18
N LEU A 258 28.02 -49.96 -27.16
CA LEU A 258 28.74 -49.29 -28.25
C LEU A 258 27.81 -48.60 -29.27
N THR A 259 26.50 -48.86 -29.18
CA THR A 259 25.45 -48.28 -30.02
C THR A 259 24.69 -47.15 -29.33
N LEU A 260 25.08 -46.75 -28.11
CA LEU A 260 24.49 -45.61 -27.42
C LEU A 260 24.78 -44.33 -28.20
N ASN A 261 23.89 -43.34 -28.08
CA ASN A 261 24.10 -42.04 -28.73
C ASN A 261 25.22 -41.24 -28.05
N ASN A 262 25.40 -41.45 -26.74
CA ASN A 262 26.48 -40.88 -25.96
C ASN A 262 27.85 -41.46 -26.33
N GLN A 263 28.91 -40.68 -26.09
CA GLN A 263 30.28 -41.15 -26.29
C GLN A 263 30.60 -42.30 -25.32
N THR A 264 31.01 -43.45 -25.86
CA THR A 264 31.35 -44.62 -25.04
C THR A 264 32.82 -45.00 -25.14
N PHE A 265 33.41 -45.38 -24.01
CA PHE A 265 34.76 -45.91 -23.89
C PHE A 265 34.70 -47.32 -23.31
N PHE A 266 35.31 -48.28 -24.00
CA PHE A 266 35.35 -49.66 -23.53
C PHE A 266 36.77 -50.22 -23.56
N SER A 267 37.22 -50.72 -22.42
CA SER A 267 38.53 -51.38 -22.29
C SER A 267 38.41 -52.86 -22.61
N ILE A 268 39.16 -53.32 -23.62
CA ILE A 268 39.12 -54.71 -24.10
C ILE A 268 40.52 -55.25 -24.36
N ILE A 269 40.74 -56.52 -23.99
CA ILE A 269 41.94 -57.27 -24.37
C ILE A 269 41.82 -57.66 -25.84
N LYS A 270 42.90 -57.46 -26.62
CA LYS A 270 42.93 -57.66 -28.07
C LYS A 270 42.30 -58.98 -28.55
N GLU A 271 42.52 -60.08 -27.82
CA GLU A 271 41.98 -61.41 -28.17
C GLU A 271 40.45 -61.49 -28.15
N ASN A 272 39.80 -60.63 -27.36
CA ASN A 272 38.35 -60.58 -27.22
C ASN A 272 37.67 -59.65 -28.23
N LEU A 273 38.45 -58.84 -28.96
CA LEU A 273 37.92 -57.94 -29.99
C LEU A 273 37.16 -58.68 -31.10
N LYS A 274 37.49 -59.95 -31.32
CA LYS A 274 36.77 -60.84 -32.26
C LYS A 274 35.26 -60.99 -32.00
N PHE A 275 34.79 -60.59 -30.81
CA PHE A 275 33.37 -60.64 -30.42
C PHE A 275 32.64 -59.30 -30.60
N ILE A 276 33.30 -58.27 -31.13
CA ILE A 276 32.74 -56.95 -31.42
C ILE A 276 32.55 -56.85 -32.93
N GLU A 277 31.32 -56.64 -33.39
CA GLU A 277 30.99 -56.54 -34.82
C GLU A 277 30.86 -55.08 -35.28
N ASN A 278 30.44 -54.17 -34.39
CA ASN A 278 30.27 -52.77 -34.78
C ASN A 278 31.61 -52.09 -35.10
N PRO A 279 31.62 -51.15 -36.06
CA PRO A 279 32.80 -50.35 -36.35
C PRO A 279 33.11 -49.45 -35.15
N VAL A 280 34.28 -49.64 -34.55
CA VAL A 280 34.75 -48.88 -33.39
C VAL A 280 36.10 -48.22 -33.66
N ASN A 281 36.36 -47.10 -32.99
CA ASN A 281 37.68 -46.49 -32.98
C ASN A 281 38.56 -47.19 -31.94
N GLU A 282 39.65 -47.81 -32.38
CA GLU A 282 40.56 -48.55 -31.51
C GLU A 282 41.77 -47.71 -31.08
N ILE A 283 42.02 -47.63 -29.77
CA ILE A 283 43.23 -47.04 -29.20
C ILE A 283 44.03 -48.15 -28.52
N LYS A 284 45.21 -48.47 -29.06
CA LYS A 284 46.08 -49.50 -28.50
C LYS A 284 46.90 -48.93 -27.34
N ILE A 285 46.73 -49.52 -26.15
CA ILE A 285 47.45 -49.14 -24.94
C ILE A 285 48.50 -50.20 -24.62
N GLU A 286 49.77 -49.91 -24.93
CA GLU A 286 50.90 -50.84 -24.71
C GLU A 286 51.62 -50.61 -23.38
N ARG A 287 51.39 -49.46 -22.74
CA ARG A 287 52.02 -49.04 -21.49
C ARG A 287 51.02 -48.34 -20.57
N PRO A 288 51.19 -48.40 -19.24
CA PRO A 288 50.36 -47.63 -18.32
C PRO A 288 50.45 -46.13 -18.63
N LEU A 289 49.34 -45.52 -19.02
CA LEU A 289 49.28 -44.11 -19.42
C LEU A 289 49.34 -43.19 -18.19
N LEU A 290 48.59 -43.53 -17.14
CA LEU A 290 48.44 -42.69 -15.94
C LEU A 290 49.52 -42.95 -14.89
N LYS A 291 50.80 -42.84 -15.27
CA LYS A 291 51.90 -42.74 -14.29
C LYS A 291 52.37 -41.29 -14.22
N GLU A 292 52.70 -40.82 -13.02
CA GLU A 292 53.14 -39.44 -12.76
C GLU A 292 54.24 -38.99 -13.74
N LYS A 293 55.21 -39.85 -14.01
CA LYS A 293 56.30 -39.61 -14.96
C LYS A 293 55.90 -39.39 -16.43
N PHE A 294 54.66 -39.72 -16.80
CA PHE A 294 54.13 -39.57 -18.16
C PHE A 294 53.08 -38.46 -18.26
N PHE A 295 52.68 -37.85 -17.13
CA PHE A 295 51.61 -36.86 -17.09
C PHE A 295 51.94 -35.62 -17.94
N SER A 296 53.15 -35.09 -17.80
CA SER A 296 53.63 -33.92 -18.56
C SER A 296 53.75 -34.17 -20.07
N ASP A 297 53.96 -35.42 -20.48
CA ASP A 297 54.07 -35.78 -21.90
C ASP A 297 52.66 -35.95 -22.51
N ILE A 298 51.75 -36.58 -21.77
CA ILE A 298 50.35 -36.77 -22.16
C ILE A 298 49.60 -35.42 -22.22
N GLU A 299 49.85 -34.52 -21.26
CA GLU A 299 49.28 -33.17 -21.25
C GLU A 299 49.69 -32.39 -22.51
N LYS A 300 50.97 -32.47 -22.91
CA LYS A 300 51.46 -31.84 -24.14
C LYS A 300 50.80 -32.44 -25.39
N GLU A 301 50.66 -33.76 -25.47
CA GLU A 301 50.00 -34.44 -26.60
C GLU A 301 48.51 -34.07 -26.70
N LEU A 302 47.80 -33.99 -25.57
CA LEU A 302 46.37 -33.61 -25.55
C LEU A 302 46.17 -32.15 -25.97
N ILE A 303 47.00 -31.22 -25.46
CA ILE A 303 46.94 -29.80 -25.82
C ILE A 303 47.32 -29.58 -27.29
N GLN A 304 48.31 -30.30 -27.81
CA GLN A 304 48.69 -30.18 -29.22
C GLN A 304 47.61 -30.68 -30.17
N ASN A 305 46.90 -31.76 -29.83
CA ASN A 305 45.81 -32.29 -30.64
C ASN A 305 44.52 -31.43 -30.57
N LEU A 306 44.32 -30.68 -29.49
CA LEU A 306 43.22 -29.70 -29.38
C LEU A 306 43.43 -28.44 -30.24
N ASN A 307 44.67 -28.10 -30.59
CA ASN A 307 45.00 -26.95 -31.45
C ASN A 307 44.93 -27.27 -32.97
N ILE A 308 44.46 -28.47 -33.34
CA ILE A 308 44.30 -28.91 -34.74
C ILE A 308 42.80 -29.04 -35.13
N LEU A 309 41.88 -28.74 -34.20
CA LEU A 309 40.44 -28.55 -34.47
C LEU A 309 40.11 -27.05 -34.53
#